data_AF-A0A9Q5Z902-F1
#
_entry.id   AF-A0A9Q5Z902-F1
#
_cell.length_a   1.000
_cell.length_b   1.000
_cell.length_c   1.000
_cell.angle_alpha   90.00
_cell.angle_beta   90.00
_cell.angle_gamma   90.00
#
_symmetry.space_group_name_H-M   'P 1'
#
loop_
_entity.id
_entity.type
_entity.pdbx_description
1 polymer ?
#
loop_
_entity_poly.entity_id
_entity_poly.type
_entity_poly.pdbx_seq_one_letter_code
_entity_poly.pdbx_strand_id
1 'polypeptide(L)'
;MATGSNQNQTPDSPWNPFLPTQRDINRTEELAEKSPIVAGVLTFFIAPVAMIYLNRGVNNLKILGYVFVTAFMLAMASYDEKDPAKVERTGNLVGLCGQVALITENVKAVTLARKRLGSK
;
A
#
# COMPACT_ATOMS: atom_id res chain seq x y z
N MET A 1 -7.71 1.54 31.68
CA MET A 1 -6.87 0.53 31.00
C MET A 1 -7.69 -0.05 29.86
N ALA A 2 -7.49 0.44 28.63
CA ALA A 2 -8.13 -0.13 27.46
C ALA A 2 -7.41 -1.44 27.12
N THR A 3 -8.11 -2.55 27.36
CA THR A 3 -7.67 -3.89 26.99
C THR A 3 -7.48 -3.92 25.48
N GLY A 4 -6.22 -4.12 25.07
CA GLY A 4 -5.86 -4.26 23.67
C GLY A 4 -6.67 -5.38 23.04
N SER A 5 -7.48 -5.02 22.05
CA SER A 5 -8.01 -6.00 21.12
C SER A 5 -6.83 -6.65 20.41
N ASN A 6 -6.41 -7.80 20.93
CA ASN A 6 -5.66 -8.78 20.17
C ASN A 6 -6.55 -9.17 18.99
N GLN A 7 -6.46 -8.40 17.91
CA GLN A 7 -6.89 -8.83 16.60
C GLN A 7 -6.12 -10.13 16.34
N ASN A 8 -6.84 -11.25 16.30
CA ASN A 8 -6.37 -12.48 15.69
C ASN A 8 -6.11 -12.21 14.20
N GLN A 9 -5.01 -11.53 13.90
CA GLN A 9 -4.44 -11.44 12.57
C GLN A 9 -3.73 -12.76 12.36
N THR A 10 -4.20 -13.58 11.42
CA THR A 10 -3.42 -14.71 10.95
C THR A 10 -2.05 -14.18 10.49
N PRO A 11 -0.93 -14.59 11.12
CA PRO A 11 0.39 -14.03 10.84
C PRO A 11 0.85 -14.19 9.38
N ASP A 12 0.20 -15.10 8.64
CA ASP A 12 0.72 -15.66 7.40
C ASP A 12 -0.20 -15.48 6.19
N SER A 13 -0.99 -14.40 6.08
CA SER A 13 -1.70 -14.16 4.82
C SER A 13 -0.75 -13.54 3.79
N PRO A 14 -0.28 -14.30 2.77
CA PRO A 14 0.64 -13.76 1.76
C PRO A 14 -0.02 -12.70 0.89
N TRP A 15 -1.34 -12.54 0.98
CA TRP A 15 -2.13 -11.63 0.15
C TRP A 15 -2.27 -10.26 0.78
N ASN A 16 -2.14 -10.10 2.10
CA ASN A 16 -2.29 -8.79 2.73
C ASN A 16 -1.07 -7.89 2.45
N PRO A 17 -1.20 -6.80 1.69
CA PRO A 17 -0.06 -5.94 1.36
C PRO A 17 0.29 -4.99 2.51
N PHE A 18 -0.59 -4.83 3.51
CA PHE A 18 -0.34 -3.96 4.66
C PHE A 18 0.39 -4.68 5.79
N LEU A 19 0.63 -5.98 5.64
CA LEU A 19 1.48 -6.76 6.53
C LEU A 19 2.92 -6.80 6.00
N PRO A 20 3.91 -6.66 6.89
CA PRO A 20 5.30 -6.85 6.55
C PRO A 20 5.58 -8.29 6.11
N THR A 21 6.31 -8.46 5.03
CA THR A 21 6.77 -9.78 4.59
C THR A 21 7.96 -10.25 5.43
N GLN A 22 8.28 -11.54 5.37
CA GLN A 22 9.49 -12.06 6.02
C GLN A 22 10.76 -11.35 5.54
N ARG A 23 10.82 -10.98 4.24
CA ARG A 23 11.91 -10.17 3.69
C ARG A 23 12.00 -8.79 4.33
N ASP A 24 10.87 -8.15 4.60
CA ASP A 24 10.82 -6.84 5.26
C ASP A 24 11.24 -6.94 6.73
N ILE A 25 10.87 -8.04 7.39
CA ILE A 25 11.29 -8.32 8.77
C ILE A 25 12.81 -8.51 8.83
N ASN A 26 13.38 -9.32 7.92
CA ASN A 26 14.83 -9.57 7.85
C ASN A 26 15.64 -8.31 7.49
N ARG A 27 15.02 -7.32 6.83
CA ARG A 27 15.66 -6.06 6.43
C ARG A 27 15.18 -4.87 7.26
N THR A 28 14.75 -5.12 8.50
CA THR A 28 14.21 -4.09 9.37
C THR A 28 15.20 -2.95 9.61
N GLU A 29 16.50 -3.24 9.78
CA GLU A 29 17.55 -2.21 9.93
C GLU A 29 17.65 -1.29 8.72
N GLU A 30 17.82 -1.87 7.53
CA GLU A 30 17.91 -1.12 6.27
C GLU A 30 16.66 -0.27 6.01
N LEU A 31 15.46 -0.80 6.31
CA LEU A 31 14.20 -0.08 6.15
C LEU A 31 14.05 1.05 7.17
N ALA A 32 14.53 0.88 8.40
CA ALA A 32 14.42 1.88 9.45
C ALA A 32 15.31 3.11 9.19
N GLU A 33 16.45 2.93 8.52
CA GLU A 33 17.34 4.01 8.09
C GLU A 33 16.71 4.91 7.02
N LYS A 34 15.71 4.42 6.28
CA LYS A 34 14.98 5.22 5.28
C LYS A 34 14.11 6.28 5.97
N SER A 35 13.76 7.34 5.24
CA SER A 35 12.87 8.38 5.73
C SER A 35 11.42 8.07 5.35
N PRO A 36 10.46 8.03 6.32
CA PRO A 36 9.04 7.83 6.02
C PRO A 36 8.50 8.95 5.12
N ILE A 37 8.97 10.18 5.32
CA ILE A 37 8.57 11.35 4.52
C ILE A 37 9.04 11.17 3.08
N VAL A 38 10.31 10.77 2.87
CA VAL A 38 10.86 10.54 1.53
C VAL A 38 10.13 9.39 0.85
N ALA A 39 9.84 8.30 1.57
CA ALA A 39 9.04 7.19 1.05
C ALA A 39 7.65 7.67 0.56
N GLY A 40 6.97 8.49 1.35
CA GLY A 40 5.67 9.07 0.98
C GLY A 40 5.75 9.99 -0.23
N VAL A 41 6.69 10.94 -0.24
CA VAL A 41 6.88 11.92 -1.33
C VAL A 41 7.27 11.21 -2.63
N LEU A 42 8.22 10.26 -2.59
CA LEU A 42 8.58 9.48 -3.76
C LEU A 42 7.38 8.69 -4.28
N THR A 43 6.56 8.11 -3.40
CA THR A 43 5.38 7.33 -3.82
C THR A 43 4.33 8.23 -4.48
N PHE A 44 4.14 9.44 -3.95
CA PHE A 44 3.18 10.40 -4.47
C PHE A 44 3.53 10.84 -5.89
N PHE A 45 4.78 11.22 -6.14
CA PHE A 45 5.21 11.71 -7.46
C PHE A 45 5.53 10.60 -8.45
N ILE A 46 6.27 9.56 -8.02
CA ILE A 46 6.78 8.51 -8.89
C ILE A 46 6.82 7.18 -8.13
N ALA A 47 5.69 6.47 -8.07
CA ALA A 47 5.56 5.20 -7.36
C ALA A 47 6.67 4.16 -7.68
N PRO A 48 7.13 3.98 -8.94
CA PRO A 48 8.25 3.08 -9.25
C PRO A 48 9.55 3.45 -8.52
N VAL A 49 9.83 4.74 -8.33
CA VAL A 49 11.04 5.19 -7.62
C VAL A 49 10.95 4.86 -6.14
N ALA A 50 9.77 4.99 -5.53
CA ALA A 50 9.56 4.55 -4.15
C ALA A 50 9.74 3.03 -3.98
N MET A 51 9.27 2.23 -4.95
CA MET A 51 9.46 0.78 -4.94
C MET A 51 10.95 0.40 -4.97
N ILE A 52 11.76 1.11 -5.75
CA ILE A 52 13.22 0.92 -5.82
C ILE A 52 13.88 1.40 -4.52
N TYR A 53 13.53 2.59 -4.04
CA TYR A 53 14.07 3.20 -2.82
C TYR A 53 13.89 2.32 -1.58
N LEU A 54 12.70 1.70 -1.45
CA LEU A 54 12.38 0.77 -0.36
C LEU A 54 12.74 -0.69 -0.70
N ASN A 55 13.09 -0.97 -1.96
CA ASN A 55 13.28 -2.32 -2.50
C ASN A 55 12.12 -3.25 -2.08
N ARG A 56 10.90 -2.76 -2.33
CA ARG A 56 9.63 -3.33 -1.83
C ARG A 56 8.55 -3.37 -2.90
N GLY A 57 8.91 -3.87 -4.09
CA GLY A 57 8.00 -3.94 -5.23
C GLY A 57 6.80 -4.87 -5.02
N VAL A 58 6.96 -5.99 -4.31
CA VAL A 58 5.91 -7.01 -4.18
C VAL A 58 4.64 -6.49 -3.50
N ASN A 59 4.76 -5.79 -2.36
CA ASN A 59 3.59 -5.25 -1.66
C ASN A 59 2.91 -4.12 -2.46
N ASN A 60 3.71 -3.26 -3.09
CA ASN A 60 3.20 -2.22 -3.97
C ASN A 60 2.46 -2.80 -5.19
N LEU A 61 2.98 -3.88 -5.80
CA LEU A 61 2.33 -4.58 -6.91
C LEU A 61 1.02 -5.26 -6.49
N LYS A 62 0.93 -5.79 -5.26
CA LYS A 62 -0.36 -6.31 -4.74
C LYS A 62 -1.41 -5.22 -4.65
N ILE A 63 -1.06 -4.03 -4.14
CA ILE A 63 -2.00 -2.90 -4.08
C ILE A 63 -2.42 -2.50 -5.49
N LEU A 64 -1.48 -2.35 -6.42
CA LEU A 64 -1.81 -2.05 -7.83
C LEU A 64 -2.71 -3.12 -8.46
N GLY A 65 -2.47 -4.40 -8.16
CA GLY A 65 -3.31 -5.51 -8.58
C GLY A 65 -4.73 -5.41 -8.03
N TYR A 66 -4.90 -5.08 -6.75
CA TYR A 66 -6.22 -4.85 -6.16
C TYR A 66 -6.94 -3.66 -6.77
N VAL A 67 -6.23 -2.55 -6.98
CA VAL A 67 -6.78 -1.35 -7.64
C VAL A 67 -7.25 -1.69 -9.04
N PHE A 68 -6.45 -2.44 -9.82
CA PHE A 68 -6.83 -2.89 -11.15
C PHE A 68 -8.07 -3.78 -11.15
N VAL A 69 -8.09 -4.82 -10.30
CA VAL A 69 -9.23 -5.75 -10.21
C VAL A 69 -10.51 -5.02 -9.75
N THR A 70 -10.41 -4.14 -8.77
CA THR A 70 -11.54 -3.32 -8.30
C THR A 70 -12.04 -2.38 -9.40
N ALA A 71 -11.14 -1.67 -10.08
CA ALA A 71 -11.51 -0.79 -11.19
C ALA A 71 -12.17 -1.57 -12.33
N PHE A 72 -11.64 -2.75 -12.67
CA PHE A 72 -12.18 -3.63 -13.70
C PHE A 72 -13.57 -4.14 -13.35
N MET A 73 -13.79 -4.65 -12.13
CA MET A 73 -15.10 -5.09 -11.68
C MET A 73 -16.12 -3.95 -11.66
N LEU A 74 -15.72 -2.77 -11.19
CA LEU A 74 -16.59 -1.60 -11.17
C LEU A 74 -16.91 -1.11 -12.59
N ALA A 75 -15.95 -1.13 -13.51
CA ALA A 75 -16.20 -0.78 -14.91
C ALA A 75 -17.24 -1.73 -15.53
N MET A 76 -17.12 -3.04 -15.33
CA MET A 76 -18.12 -4.00 -15.82
C MET A 76 -19.51 -3.80 -15.18
N ALA A 77 -19.57 -3.50 -13.88
CA ALA A 77 -20.83 -3.35 -13.16
C ALA A 77 -21.54 -2.00 -13.38
N SER A 78 -20.78 -0.95 -13.70
CA SER A 78 -21.28 0.42 -13.82
C SER A 78 -21.26 0.96 -15.26
N TYR A 79 -20.91 0.11 -16.23
CA TYR A 79 -20.94 0.45 -17.65
C TYR A 79 -22.35 0.87 -18.07
N ASP A 80 -22.46 2.10 -18.56
CA ASP A 80 -23.68 2.65 -19.12
C ASP A 80 -23.33 3.32 -20.44
N GLU A 81 -23.90 2.81 -21.54
CA GLU A 81 -23.68 3.31 -22.88
C GLU A 81 -24.14 4.77 -23.04
N LYS A 82 -25.07 5.23 -22.18
CA LYS A 82 -25.60 6.60 -22.19
C LYS A 82 -24.76 7.59 -21.39
N ASP A 83 -23.92 7.12 -20.47
CA ASP A 83 -23.02 7.95 -19.66
C ASP A 83 -21.63 7.30 -19.52
N PRO A 84 -20.82 7.32 -20.59
CA PRO A 84 -19.47 6.77 -20.57
C PRO A 84 -18.55 7.48 -19.56
N ALA A 85 -18.84 8.74 -19.19
CA ALA A 85 -18.05 9.50 -18.23
C ALA A 85 -18.17 8.95 -16.80
N LYS A 86 -19.22 8.17 -16.50
CA LYS A 86 -19.40 7.51 -15.20
C LYS A 86 -18.28 6.51 -14.89
N VAL A 87 -17.85 5.75 -15.90
CA VAL A 87 -16.75 4.78 -15.76
C VAL A 87 -15.43 5.50 -15.48
N GLU A 88 -15.17 6.61 -16.18
CA GLU A 88 -13.98 7.43 -15.97
C GLU A 88 -13.92 8.02 -14.55
N ARG A 89 -15.02 8.64 -14.08
CA ARG A 89 -15.10 9.20 -12.72
C ARG A 89 -14.89 8.14 -11.64
N THR A 90 -15.49 6.97 -11.83
CA THR A 90 -15.35 5.83 -10.91
C THR A 90 -13.91 5.31 -10.92
N GLY A 91 -13.31 5.18 -12.10
CA GLY A 91 -11.90 4.81 -12.27
C GLY A 91 -10.96 5.78 -11.57
N ASN A 92 -11.18 7.09 -11.72
CA ASN A 92 -10.39 8.13 -11.06
C ASN A 92 -10.48 8.05 -9.52
N LEU A 93 -11.68 7.80 -8.98
CA LEU A 93 -11.87 7.61 -7.54
C LEU A 93 -11.12 6.38 -7.02
N VAL A 94 -11.24 5.25 -7.72
CA VAL A 94 -10.53 4.01 -7.37
C VAL A 94 -9.01 4.22 -7.47
N GLY A 95 -8.55 4.92 -8.50
CA GLY A 95 -7.15 5.30 -8.68
C GLY A 95 -6.62 6.16 -7.53
N LEU A 96 -7.37 7.18 -7.10
CA LEU A 96 -7.02 8.02 -5.96
C LEU A 96 -6.91 7.21 -4.66
N CYS A 97 -7.90 6.36 -4.38
CA CYS A 97 -7.86 5.44 -3.23
C CYS A 97 -6.64 4.51 -3.29
N GLY A 98 -6.32 3.99 -4.47
CA GLY A 98 -5.14 3.18 -4.71
C GLY A 98 -3.83 3.91 -4.43
N GLN A 99 -3.72 5.16 -4.87
CA GLN A 99 -2.55 6.00 -4.62
C GLN A 99 -2.38 6.30 -3.13
N VAL A 100 -3.46 6.63 -2.42
CA VAL A 100 -3.43 6.82 -0.96
C VAL A 100 -3.01 5.54 -0.24
N ALA A 101 -3.51 4.37 -0.67
CA ALA A 101 -3.14 3.07 -0.11
C ALA A 101 -1.65 2.77 -0.31
N LEU A 102 -1.11 3.03 -1.50
CA LEU A 102 0.33 2.88 -1.80
C LEU A 102 1.20 3.78 -0.92
N ILE A 103 0.87 5.07 -0.84
CA ILE A 103 1.61 6.04 -0.02
C ILE A 103 1.60 5.59 1.45
N THR A 104 0.42 5.25 1.97
CA THR A 104 0.25 4.80 3.35
C THR A 104 1.06 3.54 3.63
N GLU A 105 1.08 2.58 2.70
CA GLU A 105 1.84 1.34 2.86
C GLU A 105 3.35 1.60 2.92
N ASN A 106 3.88 2.41 1.99
CA ASN A 106 5.31 2.73 1.94
C ASN A 106 5.77 3.53 3.16
N VAL A 107 4.96 4.49 3.63
CA VAL A 107 5.23 5.22 4.88
C VAL A 107 5.18 4.27 6.08
N LYS A 108 4.13 3.44 6.17
CA LYS A 108 3.95 2.46 7.24
C LYS A 108 5.09 1.46 7.29
N ALA A 109 5.63 1.04 6.14
CA ALA A 109 6.78 0.14 6.04
C ALA A 109 7.96 0.62 6.88
N VAL A 110 8.34 1.88 6.66
CA VAL A 110 9.48 2.54 7.30
C VAL A 110 9.18 2.77 8.78
N THR A 111 8.00 3.32 9.10
CA THR A 111 7.60 3.60 10.49
C THR A 111 7.53 2.33 11.33
N LEU A 112 7.03 1.23 10.76
CA LEU A 112 6.92 -0.05 11.47
C LEU A 112 8.30 -0.71 11.63
N ALA A 113 9.20 -0.57 10.66
CA ALA A 113 10.60 -0.99 10.81
C ALA A 113 11.30 -0.23 11.95
N ARG A 114 11.18 1.10 11.99
CA ARG A 114 11.71 1.94 13.09
C ARG A 114 11.16 1.52 14.45
N LYS A 115 9.85 1.30 14.52
CA LYS A 115 9.17 0.84 15.75
C LYS A 115 9.72 -0.48 16.26
N ARG A 116 10.07 -1.44 15.39
CA ARG A 116 10.67 -2.72 15.81
C ARG A 116 12.05 -2.56 16.43
N LEU A 117 12.84 -1.61 15.95
CA LEU A 117 14.17 -1.32 16.49
C LEU A 117 14.13 -0.42 17.74
N GLY A 118 12.94 0.00 18.17
CA GLY A 118 12.80 1.00 19.24
C GLY A 118 13.33 2.39 18.85
N SER A 119 13.58 2.62 17.57
CA SER A 119 14.02 3.91 17.05
C SER A 119 12.81 4.85 17.01
N LYS A 120 12.88 5.96 17.77
CA LYS A 120 11.81 6.97 17.84
C LYS A 120 11.72 7.78 16.54
#